data_AF-A0A1M5C2V2-F1
#
_entry.id   AF-A0A1M5C2V2-F1
#
_cell.length_a   1.000
_cell.length_b   1.000
_cell.length_c   1.000
_cell.angle_alpha   90.00
_cell.angle_beta   90.00
_cell.angle_gamma   90.00
#
_symmetry.space_group_name_H-M   'P 1'
#
loop_
_entity.id
_entity.type
_entity.pdbx_description
1 polymer ?
#
loop_
_entity_poly.entity_id
_entity_poly.type
_entity_poly.pdbx_seq_one_letter_code
_entity_poly.pdbx_strand_id
1 'polypeptide(L)'
;WFLARDKSNGIARDRKLRDRRGEILFIDARKLGHMVDRTRREFSDEDIEKIAGTYHRWREGEGYEDIPGFCKSASIEEVRAHGHVLTPGRYVGIEAAEEDDTPFPERFAALQAELEEQFAEADRLAGVIRERLAGVLAR
;
A
#
# COMPACT_ATOMS: atom_id res chain seq x y z
N TRP A 1 6.24 14.70 -0.16
CA TRP A 1 6.66 14.97 1.23
C TRP A 1 6.40 16.42 1.57
N PHE A 2 5.74 16.69 2.70
CA PHE A 2 5.66 18.04 3.25
C PHE A 2 6.56 18.12 4.49
N LEU A 3 7.58 18.96 4.42
CA LEU A 3 8.48 19.21 5.55
C LEU A 3 7.96 20.41 6.33
N ALA A 4 7.56 20.17 7.57
CA ALA A 4 7.18 21.24 8.48
C ALA A 4 8.42 21.78 9.20
N ARG A 5 8.69 23.08 9.04
CA ARG A 5 9.78 23.76 9.75
C ARG A 5 9.58 23.77 11.27
N ASP A 6 8.32 23.85 11.68
CA ASP A 6 7.92 23.84 13.09
C ASP A 6 6.70 22.93 13.32
N LYS A 7 6.78 22.16 14.39
CA LYS A 7 5.77 21.22 14.89
C LYS A 7 5.48 21.42 16.37
N SER A 8 6.13 22.38 17.04
CA SER A 8 6.16 22.41 18.50
C SER A 8 4.86 22.79 19.16
N ASN A 9 3.97 23.57 18.48
CA ASN A 9 2.65 24.06 18.93
C ASN A 9 2.36 25.53 18.50
N GLY A 10 2.56 25.86 17.22
CA GLY A 10 2.35 27.22 16.70
C GLY A 10 0.87 27.67 16.63
N ILE A 11 0.64 28.93 16.25
CA ILE A 11 -0.70 29.47 15.97
C ILE A 11 -0.97 29.40 14.46
N ALA A 12 -2.14 28.90 14.07
CA ALA A 12 -2.63 28.98 12.69
C ALA A 12 -4.05 29.55 12.70
N ARG A 13 -4.27 30.66 11.98
CA ARG A 13 -5.59 31.34 11.88
C ARG A 13 -6.27 31.47 13.25
N ASP A 14 -5.53 31.99 14.22
CA ASP A 14 -5.98 32.25 15.60
C ASP A 14 -6.27 31.01 16.47
N ARG A 15 -5.95 29.80 15.99
CA ARG A 15 -6.01 28.57 16.79
C ARG A 15 -4.63 28.07 17.19
N LYS A 16 -4.50 27.64 18.45
CA LYS A 16 -3.30 26.97 18.95
C LYS A 16 -3.26 25.55 18.39
N LEU A 17 -2.20 25.24 17.65
CA LEU A 17 -1.95 23.87 17.17
C LEU A 17 -1.41 23.02 18.31
N ARG A 18 -1.69 21.72 18.27
CA ARG A 18 -1.03 20.77 19.16
C ARG A 18 0.46 20.64 18.85
N ASP A 19 1.24 20.23 19.85
CA ASP A 19 2.60 19.74 19.65
C ASP A 19 2.52 18.38 18.95
N ARG A 20 3.25 18.25 17.85
CA ARG A 20 3.36 17.03 17.04
C ARG A 20 4.82 16.71 16.70
N ARG A 21 5.76 17.26 17.47
CA ARG A 21 7.17 16.83 17.42
C ARG A 21 7.23 15.36 17.80
N GLY A 22 8.15 14.62 17.17
CA GLY A 22 8.22 13.18 17.35
C GLY A 22 7.25 12.38 16.49
N GLU A 23 6.35 13.02 15.75
CA GLU A 23 5.35 12.34 14.93
C GLU A 23 5.50 12.62 13.43
N ILE A 24 5.14 11.62 12.63
CA ILE A 24 5.06 11.67 11.17
C ILE A 24 3.66 11.18 10.76
N LEU A 25 2.92 12.03 10.06
CA LEU A 25 1.69 11.64 9.40
C LEU A 25 2.00 10.95 8.07
N PHE A 26 1.59 9.69 7.96
CA PHE A 26 1.57 8.94 6.71
C PHE A 26 0.16 8.99 6.12
N ILE A 27 0.06 9.29 4.83
CA ILE A 27 -1.17 9.20 4.05
C ILE A 27 -0.87 8.34 2.82
N ASP A 28 -1.61 7.26 2.66
CA ASP A 28 -1.57 6.39 1.49
C ASP A 28 -2.67 6.77 0.51
N ALA A 29 -2.29 7.54 -0.52
CA ALA A 29 -3.19 7.99 -1.56
C ALA A 29 -3.18 7.06 -2.80
N ARG A 30 -2.60 5.85 -2.73
CA ARG A 30 -2.45 4.97 -3.91
C ARG A 30 -3.79 4.55 -4.53
N LYS A 31 -4.85 4.46 -3.72
CA LYS A 31 -6.21 4.13 -4.16
C LYS A 31 -7.04 5.35 -4.60
N LEU A 32 -6.54 6.57 -4.39
CA LEU A 32 -7.22 7.83 -4.71
C LEU A 32 -6.91 8.31 -6.12
N GLY A 33 -7.72 9.23 -6.64
CA GLY A 33 -7.56 9.78 -7.99
C GLY A 33 -7.98 8.85 -9.11
N HIS A 34 -7.82 9.33 -10.33
CA HIS A 34 -8.17 8.62 -11.55
C HIS A 34 -7.05 8.70 -12.58
N MET A 35 -6.96 7.68 -13.42
CA MET A 35 -5.93 7.61 -14.45
C MET A 35 -6.35 8.50 -15.63
N VAL A 36 -5.53 9.49 -15.95
CA VAL A 36 -5.77 10.38 -17.12
C VAL A 36 -5.00 9.90 -18.35
N ASP A 37 -3.89 9.19 -18.15
CA ASP A 37 -3.16 8.44 -19.16
C ASP A 37 -2.38 7.28 -18.52
N ARG A 38 -1.70 6.43 -19.29
CA ARG A 38 -1.02 5.21 -18.80
C ARG A 38 0.02 5.46 -17.70
N THR A 39 0.49 6.69 -17.52
CA THR A 39 1.57 7.05 -16.58
C THR A 39 1.17 8.12 -15.56
N ARG A 40 0.03 8.78 -15.76
CA ARG A 40 -0.40 9.93 -14.97
C ARG A 40 -1.76 9.70 -14.34
N ARG A 41 -1.80 9.93 -13.03
CA ARG A 41 -3.00 9.91 -12.20
C ARG A 41 -3.24 11.31 -11.65
N GLU A 42 -4.48 11.78 -11.74
CA GLU A 42 -4.89 13.07 -11.21
C GLU A 42 -5.85 12.88 -10.04
N PHE A 43 -5.75 13.77 -9.05
CA PHE A 43 -6.67 13.83 -7.94
C PHE A 43 -7.85 14.73 -8.29
N SER A 44 -9.05 14.25 -7.99
CA SER A 44 -10.24 15.09 -7.99
C SER A 44 -10.22 16.08 -6.84
N ASP A 45 -11.12 17.06 -6.86
CA ASP A 45 -11.30 18.00 -5.74
C ASP A 45 -11.66 17.25 -4.44
N GLU A 46 -12.43 16.16 -4.53
CA GLU A 46 -12.78 15.31 -3.40
C GLU A 46 -11.55 14.59 -2.81
N ASP A 47 -10.68 14.05 -3.66
CA ASP A 47 -9.42 13.43 -3.22
C ASP A 47 -8.54 14.45 -2.50
N ILE A 48 -8.41 15.66 -3.07
CA ILE A 48 -7.62 16.75 -2.50
C ILE A 48 -8.20 17.16 -1.14
N GLU A 49 -9.52 17.36 -1.04
CA GLU A 49 -10.19 17.72 0.21
C GLU A 49 -10.00 16.63 1.28
N LYS A 50 -10.10 15.35 0.89
CA LYS A 50 -9.85 14.23 1.80
C LYS A 50 -8.43 14.23 2.35
N ILE A 51 -7.42 14.42 1.49
CA ILE A 51 -6.01 14.45 1.90
C ILE A 51 -5.72 15.68 2.76
N ALA A 52 -6.10 16.87 2.30
CA ALA A 52 -5.85 18.14 2.98
C ALA A 52 -6.59 18.19 4.32
N GLY A 53 -7.86 17.82 4.35
CA GLY A 53 -8.67 17.74 5.56
C GLY A 53 -8.08 16.80 6.60
N THR A 54 -7.60 15.63 6.19
CA THR A 54 -6.92 14.69 7.10
C THR A 54 -5.66 15.30 7.72
N TYR A 55 -4.83 15.96 6.90
CA TYR A 55 -3.68 16.69 7.41
C TYR A 55 -4.06 17.81 8.38
N HIS A 56 -5.09 18.60 8.07
CA HIS A 56 -5.55 19.69 8.93
C HIS A 56 -6.05 19.17 10.28
N ARG A 57 -6.91 18.15 10.29
CA ARG A 57 -7.39 17.50 11.52
C ARG A 57 -6.24 16.95 12.36
N TRP A 58 -5.28 16.26 11.74
CA TRP A 58 -4.09 15.75 12.43
C TRP A 58 -3.23 16.87 13.04
N ARG A 59 -3.00 17.92 12.26
CA ARG A 59 -2.17 19.07 12.63
C ARG A 59 -2.79 19.87 13.79
N GLU A 60 -4.11 20.02 13.77
CA GLU A 60 -4.88 20.78 14.74
C GLU A 60 -5.20 19.95 16.00
N GLY A 61 -5.24 18.62 15.87
CA GLY A 61 -5.56 17.72 16.97
C GLY A 61 -7.06 17.53 17.20
N GLU A 62 -7.87 17.82 16.19
CA GLU A 62 -9.33 17.80 16.28
C GLU A 62 -9.90 16.90 15.18
N GLY A 63 -10.67 15.87 15.56
CA GLY A 63 -11.33 14.96 14.63
C GLY A 63 -10.39 14.08 13.78
N TYR A 64 -9.14 13.90 14.20
CA TYR A 64 -8.20 12.98 13.56
C TYR A 64 -8.25 11.61 14.20
N GLU A 65 -8.28 10.57 13.36
CA GLU A 65 -8.13 9.17 13.74
C GLU A 65 -7.26 8.46 12.70
N ASP A 66 -6.55 7.42 13.12
CA ASP A 66 -5.84 6.54 12.21
C ASP A 66 -6.86 5.66 11.46
N ILE A 67 -6.74 5.61 10.14
CA ILE A 67 -7.66 4.87 9.28
C ILE A 67 -6.87 3.79 8.53
N PRO A 68 -7.13 2.48 8.78
CA PRO A 68 -6.46 1.40 8.08
C PRO A 68 -6.50 1.55 6.56
N GLY A 69 -5.34 1.42 5.93
CA GLY A 69 -5.15 1.58 4.49
C GLY A 69 -5.14 3.03 3.98
N PHE A 70 -5.35 4.04 4.83
CA PHE A 70 -5.40 5.44 4.41
C PHE A 70 -4.45 6.37 5.18
N CYS A 71 -4.52 6.45 6.51
CA CYS A 71 -3.65 7.36 7.26
C CYS A 71 -3.23 6.81 8.62
N LYS A 72 -2.01 7.17 9.04
CA LYS A 72 -1.48 6.87 10.37
C LYS A 72 -0.53 7.95 10.87
N SER A 73 -0.64 8.32 12.14
CA SER A 73 0.35 9.12 12.86
C SER A 73 1.33 8.21 13.59
N ALA A 74 2.54 8.04 13.03
CA ALA A 74 3.56 7.18 13.63
C ALA A 74 4.62 7.99 14.37
N SER A 75 5.19 7.41 15.42
CA SER A 75 6.30 8.04 16.16
C SER A 75 7.65 7.87 15.44
N ILE A 76 8.62 8.72 15.77
CA ILE A 76 10.00 8.58 15.28
C ILE A 76 10.60 7.24 15.74
N GLU A 77 10.21 6.74 16.91
CA GLU A 77 10.63 5.46 17.46
C GLU A 77 10.10 4.30 16.61
N GLU A 78 8.83 4.32 16.21
CA GLU A 78 8.25 3.34 15.28
C GLU A 78 8.99 3.36 13.93
N VAL A 79 9.24 4.55 13.40
CA VAL A 79 9.99 4.74 12.16
C VAL A 79 11.44 4.24 12.30
N ARG A 80 12.05 4.38 13.47
CA ARG A 80 13.38 3.83 13.77
C ARG A 80 13.38 2.32 13.82
N ALA A 81 12.39 1.70 14.48
CA ALA A 81 12.23 0.26 14.51
C ALA A 81 12.03 -0.34 13.10
N HIS A 82 11.47 0.45 12.18
CA HIS A 82 11.32 0.11 10.77
C HIS A 82 12.51 0.47 9.88
N GLY A 83 13.69 0.78 10.45
CA GLY A 83 14.90 1.08 9.68
C GLY A 83 14.82 2.36 8.86
N HIS A 84 14.01 3.33 9.30
CA HIS A 84 13.79 4.61 8.63
C HIS A 84 13.15 4.51 7.23
N VAL A 85 12.51 3.39 6.91
CA VAL A 85 11.70 3.25 5.69
C VAL A 85 10.44 4.12 5.84
N LEU A 86 10.22 5.05 4.91
CA LEU A 86 9.13 6.03 4.98
C LEU A 86 7.98 5.76 4.00
N THR A 87 7.83 4.53 3.52
CA THR A 87 6.73 4.17 2.61
C THR A 87 5.40 4.15 3.36
N PRO A 88 4.38 4.96 2.99
CA PRO A 88 3.12 5.05 3.75
C PRO A 88 2.44 3.70 4.01
N GLY A 89 2.42 2.81 3.00
CA GLY A 89 1.83 1.47 3.12
C GLY A 89 2.40 0.60 4.24
N ARG A 90 3.60 0.90 4.75
CA ARG A 90 4.18 0.21 5.90
C ARG A 90 3.54 0.61 7.23
N TYR A 91 2.96 1.80 7.31
CA TYR A 91 2.41 2.38 8.54
C TYR A 91 0.89 2.34 8.55
N VAL A 92 0.24 2.65 7.42
CA VAL A 92 -1.23 2.77 7.38
C VAL A 92 -1.95 1.43 7.48
N GLY A 93 -1.25 0.30 7.43
CA GLY A 93 -1.87 -1.03 7.43
C GLY A 93 -2.65 -1.31 6.14
N ILE A 94 -3.49 -2.34 6.19
CA ILE A 94 -4.38 -2.71 5.09
C ILE A 94 -5.80 -2.37 5.56
N GLU A 95 -6.55 -1.65 4.74
CA GLU A 95 -8.01 -1.55 4.90
C GLU A 95 -8.54 -2.98 4.95
N ALA A 96 -9.28 -3.36 5.99
CA ALA A 96 -9.81 -4.71 6.11
C ALA A 96 -10.54 -5.06 4.81
N ALA A 97 -9.89 -5.86 3.96
CA ALA A 97 -10.61 -6.58 2.94
C ALA A 97 -11.54 -7.52 3.67
N GLU A 98 -12.64 -7.94 3.05
CA GLU A 98 -13.27 -9.19 3.46
C GLU A 98 -12.13 -10.21 3.54
N GLU A 99 -11.79 -10.62 4.76
CA GLU A 99 -10.72 -11.57 4.98
C GLU A 99 -11.15 -12.82 4.21
N ASP A 100 -10.38 -13.15 3.17
CA ASP A 100 -10.20 -14.56 2.88
C ASP A 100 -9.54 -15.13 4.14
N ASP A 101 -10.40 -15.58 5.07
CA ASP A 101 -10.09 -16.13 6.40
C ASP A 101 -9.16 -17.34 6.33
N THR A 102 -8.82 -17.79 5.12
CA THR A 102 -7.90 -18.89 4.86
C THR A 102 -6.51 -18.55 5.40
N PRO A 103 -6.02 -19.28 6.43
CA PRO A 103 -4.70 -19.07 7.00
C PRO A 103 -3.59 -19.12 5.94
N PHE A 104 -2.52 -18.34 6.13
CA PHE A 104 -1.38 -18.32 5.19
C PHE A 104 -0.87 -19.72 4.79
N PRO A 105 -0.69 -20.69 5.72
CA PRO A 105 -0.23 -22.03 5.35
C PRO A 105 -1.16 -22.76 4.37
N GLU A 106 -2.48 -22.57 4.50
CA GLU A 106 -3.48 -23.18 3.63
C GLU A 106 -3.46 -22.54 2.23
N ARG A 107 -3.39 -21.22 2.17
CA ARG A 107 -3.23 -20.49 0.90
C ARG A 107 -1.94 -20.86 0.18
N PHE A 108 -0.84 -20.96 0.92
CA PHE A 108 0.45 -21.35 0.36
C PHE A 108 0.42 -22.79 -0.17
N ALA A 109 -0.17 -23.72 0.57
CA ALA A 109 -0.33 -25.10 0.12
C ALA A 109 -1.17 -25.21 -1.16
N ALA A 110 -2.27 -24.44 -1.26
CA ALA A 110 -3.09 -24.38 -2.47
C ALA A 110 -2.30 -23.84 -3.69
N LEU A 111 -1.58 -22.73 -3.51
CA LEU A 111 -0.73 -22.16 -4.56
C LEU A 111 0.42 -23.10 -4.97
N GLN A 112 0.99 -23.83 -4.01
CA GLN A 112 2.02 -24.83 -4.30
C GLN A 112 1.44 -25.98 -5.14
N ALA A 113 0.27 -26.51 -4.77
CA ALA A 113 -0.39 -27.58 -5.52
C ALA A 113 -0.72 -27.14 -6.96
N GLU A 114 -1.25 -25.92 -7.13
CA GLU A 114 -1.51 -25.34 -8.46
C GLU A 114 -0.22 -25.21 -9.28
N LEU A 115 0.87 -24.76 -8.66
CA LEU A 115 2.17 -24.66 -9.33
C LEU A 115 2.72 -26.03 -9.75
N GLU A 116 2.55 -27.06 -8.92
CA GLU A 116 2.96 -28.43 -9.26
C GLU A 116 2.15 -29.01 -10.43
N GLU A 117 0.84 -28.76 -10.48
CA GLU A 117 0.00 -29.13 -11.62
C GLU A 117 0.46 -28.45 -12.92
N GLN A 118 0.77 -27.14 -12.83
CA GLN A 118 1.28 -26.39 -13.97
C GLN A 118 2.62 -26.94 -14.48
N PHE A 119 3.52 -27.39 -13.58
CA PHE A 119 4.75 -28.05 -14.00
C PHE A 119 4.49 -29.39 -14.70
N ALA A 120 3.60 -30.22 -14.18
CA ALA A 120 3.25 -31.49 -14.81
C ALA A 120 2.67 -31.30 -16.21
N GLU A 121 1.80 -30.29 -16.38
CA GLU A 121 1.24 -29.95 -17.69
C GLU A 121 2.30 -29.41 -18.66
N ALA A 122 3.23 -28.58 -18.17
CA ALA A 122 4.35 -28.10 -18.97
C ALA A 122 5.23 -29.24 -19.48
N ASP A 123 5.55 -30.21 -18.62
CA ASP A 123 6.33 -31.39 -19.00
C ASP A 123 5.61 -32.26 -20.03
N ARG A 124 4.29 -32.45 -19.86
CA ARG A 124 3.45 -33.18 -20.82
C ARG A 124 3.50 -32.51 -22.20
N LEU A 125 3.26 -31.19 -22.24
CA LEU A 125 3.29 -30.41 -23.48
C LEU A 125 4.68 -30.45 -24.13
N ALA A 126 5.75 -30.33 -23.33
CA ALA A 126 7.11 -30.46 -23.81
C ALA A 126 7.37 -31.85 -24.42
N GLY A 127 6.84 -32.92 -23.82
CA GLY A 127 6.87 -34.27 -24.37
C GLY A 127 6.20 -34.36 -25.74
N VAL A 128 4.97 -33.85 -25.85
CA VAL A 128 4.22 -33.81 -27.11
C VAL A 128 4.98 -33.03 -28.20
N ILE A 129 5.57 -31.89 -27.87
CA ILE A 129 6.36 -31.09 -28.83
C ILE A 129 7.55 -31.90 -29.36
N ARG A 130 8.30 -32.58 -28.47
CA ARG A 130 9.45 -33.41 -28.89
C ARG A 130 9.03 -34.55 -29.81
N GLU A 131 7.93 -35.24 -29.50
CA GLU A 131 7.39 -36.31 -30.34
C GLU A 131 7.03 -35.79 -31.75
N ARG A 132 6.33 -34.66 -31.82
CA ARG A 132 5.95 -34.04 -33.10
C ARG A 132 7.18 -33.63 -33.92
N LEU A 133 8.20 -33.03 -33.28
CA LEU A 133 9.44 -32.64 -33.96
C LEU A 133 10.21 -33.85 -34.51
N ALA A 134 10.29 -34.94 -33.75
CA ALA A 134 10.92 -36.19 -34.23
C ALA A 134 10.19 -36.75 -35.46
N GLY A 135 8.86 -36.71 -35.47
CA GLY A 135 8.04 -37.14 -36.61
C GLY A 135 8.19 -36.28 -37.87
N VAL A 136 8.62 -35.02 -37.75
CA VAL A 136 8.93 -34.14 -38.89
C VAL A 136 10.29 -34.49 -39.51
N LEU A 137 11.28 -34.83 -38.69
CA LEU A 137 12.63 -35.21 -39.15
C LEU A 137 12.70 -36.64 -39.73
N ALA A 138 11.72 -37.49 -39.44
CA ALA A 138 11.62 -38.85 -39.95
C ALA A 138 10.93 -38.97 -41.34
N ARG A 139 10.59 -37.84 -41.97
CA ARG A 139 10.08 -37.74 -43.35
C ARG A 139 11.14 -37.13 -44.26
#